data_AF-A0A661TT40-F1
#
_entry.id   AF-A0A661TT40-F1
#
_cell.length_a   1.000
_cell.length_b   1.000
_cell.length_c   1.000
_cell.angle_alpha   90.00
_cell.angle_beta   90.00
_cell.angle_gamma   90.00
#
_symmetry.space_group_name_H-M   'P 1'
#
loop_
_entity.id
_entity.type
_entity.pdbx_description
1 polymer ?
#
loop_
_entity_poly.entity_id
_entity_poly.type
_entity_poly.pdbx_seq_one_letter_code
_entity_poly.pdbx_strand_id
1 'polypeptide(L)'
;MPGIYASNIKFYRCSSWGEGDSHGGDIDLNNEILSNVDEAVFDDVSNEERSSGDTEYRKIFVRNENTGEGSDWEYVKAWISQETPATNSEIFIASGTNDDTLATASGYDFQHPLVKASGIDLGTISSSGYAPLWIRRVISQGGPGYTQDSFEISFESS
;
A
#
# COMPACT_ATOMS: atom_id res chain seq x y z
N MET A 1 -6.39 21.51 -21.03
CA MET A 1 -7.38 20.78 -20.22
C MET A 1 -6.67 20.43 -18.93
N PRO A 2 -7.10 20.91 -17.76
CA PRO A 2 -6.65 20.28 -16.52
C PRO A 2 -7.09 18.80 -16.57
N GLY A 3 -6.19 17.91 -16.18
CA GLY A 3 -6.39 16.48 -16.28
C GLY A 3 -5.44 15.77 -15.33
N ILE A 4 -5.71 14.50 -15.06
CA ILE A 4 -4.87 13.69 -14.17
C ILE A 4 -3.59 13.31 -14.92
N TYR A 5 -2.47 13.88 -14.48
CA TYR A 5 -1.15 13.42 -14.91
C TYR A 5 -0.68 12.31 -13.98
N ALA A 6 -0.38 11.14 -14.54
CA ALA A 6 0.13 10.00 -13.77
C ALA A 6 1.42 10.33 -13.01
N SER A 7 2.27 11.21 -13.56
CA SER A 7 3.49 11.69 -12.90
C SER A 7 3.23 12.50 -11.63
N ASN A 8 2.00 12.95 -11.42
CA ASN A 8 1.57 13.68 -10.23
C ASN A 8 0.77 12.78 -9.27
N ILE A 9 0.71 11.47 -9.52
CA ILE A 9 0.23 10.51 -8.54
C ILE A 9 1.44 9.99 -7.79
N LYS A 10 1.45 10.17 -6.47
CA LYS A 10 2.58 9.84 -5.61
C LYS A 10 2.16 9.00 -4.43
N PHE A 11 3.14 8.35 -3.81
CA PHE A 11 2.95 7.49 -2.65
C PHE A 11 3.74 8.00 -1.47
N TYR A 12 3.15 7.96 -0.29
CA TYR A 12 3.76 8.49 0.93
C TYR A 12 3.59 7.51 2.08
N ARG A 13 4.53 7.56 3.02
CA ARG A 13 4.45 6.86 4.29
C ARG A 13 3.36 7.49 5.17
N CYS A 14 2.91 6.71 6.14
CA CYS A 14 2.20 7.26 7.30
C CYS A 14 3.17 7.94 8.28
N SER A 15 2.64 8.80 9.14
CA SER A 15 3.37 9.60 10.12
C SER A 15 4.06 8.77 11.22
N SER A 16 3.56 7.57 11.49
CA SER A 16 4.19 6.60 12.41
C SER A 16 4.58 5.34 11.63
N TRP A 17 5.81 5.32 11.12
CA TRP A 17 6.31 4.21 10.29
C TRP A 17 6.83 3.01 11.09
N GLY A 18 7.15 3.20 12.38
CA GLY A 18 7.66 2.12 13.23
C GLY A 18 6.65 0.98 13.36
N GLU A 19 7.15 -0.25 13.46
CA GLU A 19 6.32 -1.44 13.57
C GLU A 19 5.56 -1.54 14.89
N GLY A 20 4.50 -2.36 14.90
CA GLY A 20 3.65 -2.61 16.05
C GLY A 20 2.36 -1.78 16.04
N ASP A 21 1.62 -1.82 17.15
CA ASP A 21 0.25 -1.30 17.26
C ASP A 21 0.13 0.19 16.88
N SER A 22 1.19 0.97 17.04
CA SER A 22 1.25 2.40 16.70
C SER A 22 1.58 2.70 15.24
N HIS A 23 1.89 1.69 14.41
CA HIS A 23 2.13 1.89 12.98
C HIS A 23 0.88 2.52 12.35
N GLY A 24 1.02 3.56 11.53
CA GLY A 24 -0.10 4.25 10.90
C GLY A 24 -0.15 5.75 11.22
N GLY A 25 -1.35 6.28 11.43
CA GLY A 25 -1.61 7.72 11.49
C GLY A 25 -1.71 8.36 10.11
N ASP A 26 -1.82 9.70 10.09
CA ASP A 26 -2.02 10.49 8.86
C ASP A 26 -0.77 10.50 7.95
N ILE A 27 -0.90 11.00 6.73
CA ILE A 27 0.16 11.06 5.72
C ILE A 27 1.38 11.88 6.18
N ASP A 28 2.58 11.41 5.84
CA ASP A 28 3.82 12.19 5.99
C ASP A 28 4.37 12.63 4.63
N LEU A 29 4.17 13.90 4.30
CA LEU A 29 4.61 14.50 3.03
C LEU A 29 6.12 14.67 2.89
N ASN A 30 6.89 14.44 3.96
CA ASN A 30 8.35 14.47 3.89
C ASN A 30 8.95 13.11 3.52
N ASN A 31 8.11 12.06 3.48
CA ASN A 31 8.53 10.68 3.28
C ASN A 31 7.77 10.06 2.09
N GLU A 32 8.13 10.49 0.88
CA GLU A 32 7.67 9.88 -0.37
C GLU A 32 8.24 8.45 -0.51
N ILE A 33 7.37 7.51 -0.88
CA ILE A 33 7.73 6.14 -1.23
C ILE A 33 8.07 6.13 -2.72
N LEU A 34 9.35 5.99 -3.03
CA LEU A 34 9.83 5.94 -4.39
C LEU A 34 9.81 4.50 -4.91
N SER A 35 9.35 4.31 -6.14
CA SER A 35 9.65 3.08 -6.87
C SER A 35 11.17 2.95 -7.03
N ASN A 36 11.70 1.74 -7.17
CA ASN A 36 13.14 1.42 -7.32
C ASN A 36 14.04 1.58 -6.07
N VAL A 37 13.47 1.97 -4.93
CA VAL A 37 14.17 1.92 -3.65
C VAL A 37 13.86 0.58 -2.99
N ASP A 38 14.93 -0.13 -2.65
CA ASP A 38 14.81 -1.38 -1.89
C ASP A 38 14.27 -1.10 -0.49
N GLU A 39 13.50 -2.04 0.05
CA GLU A 39 12.89 -1.92 1.37
C GLU A 39 12.01 -0.65 1.57
N ALA A 40 11.47 -0.09 0.49
CA ALA A 40 10.73 1.18 0.56
C ALA A 40 9.42 1.04 1.37
N VAL A 41 8.79 -0.13 1.29
CA VAL A 41 7.53 -0.47 1.98
C VAL A 41 7.76 -1.48 3.09
N PHE A 42 8.30 -2.65 2.76
CA PHE A 42 8.66 -3.69 3.72
C PHE A 42 10.14 -3.96 3.67
N ASP A 43 10.74 -4.23 4.81
CA ASP A 43 12.11 -4.67 4.99
C ASP A 43 12.33 -6.12 4.55
N ASP A 44 13.60 -6.50 4.45
CA ASP A 44 14.04 -7.84 4.14
C ASP A 44 13.62 -8.84 5.22
N VAL A 45 13.09 -9.97 4.78
CA VAL A 45 12.69 -11.07 5.67
C VAL A 45 13.91 -11.90 6.07
N SER A 46 14.21 -11.96 7.35
CA SER A 46 15.28 -12.77 7.93
C SER A 46 15.01 -14.28 7.81
N ASN A 47 16.05 -15.10 8.03
CA ASN A 47 15.88 -16.56 8.07
C ASN A 47 15.02 -16.99 9.26
N GLU A 48 15.13 -16.29 10.37
CA GLU A 48 14.39 -16.53 11.61
C GLU A 48 12.90 -16.27 11.43
N GLU A 49 12.53 -15.12 10.83
CA GLU A 49 11.14 -14.78 10.48
C GLU A 49 10.57 -15.81 9.51
N ARG A 50 11.30 -16.10 8.43
CA ARG A 50 10.86 -17.08 7.45
C ARG A 50 10.71 -18.49 8.04
N SER A 51 11.57 -18.88 8.98
CA SER A 51 11.47 -20.18 9.68
C SER A 51 10.30 -20.24 10.66
N SER A 52 9.83 -19.09 11.14
CA SER A 52 8.72 -18.98 12.11
C SER A 52 7.39 -18.66 11.42
N GLY A 53 7.45 -18.14 10.18
CA GLY A 53 6.36 -17.39 9.58
C GLY A 53 6.32 -15.98 10.16
N ASP A 54 5.85 -15.03 9.35
CA ASP A 54 5.72 -13.64 9.78
C ASP A 54 4.50 -12.97 9.14
N THR A 55 3.99 -11.94 9.79
CA THR A 55 2.93 -11.10 9.24
C THR A 55 3.21 -9.65 9.58
N GLU A 56 3.50 -8.90 8.52
CA GLU A 56 3.80 -7.48 8.61
C GLU A 56 2.70 -6.64 7.98
N TYR A 57 2.59 -5.41 8.46
CA TYR A 57 1.61 -4.45 8.00
C TYR A 57 2.28 -3.12 7.69
N ARG A 58 1.84 -2.49 6.60
CA ARG A 58 2.28 -1.15 6.21
C ARG A 58 1.09 -0.31 5.75
N LYS A 59 0.97 0.89 6.30
CA LYS A 59 0.02 1.89 5.83
C LYS A 59 0.74 2.87 4.90
N ILE A 60 0.21 3.00 3.69
CA ILE A 60 0.67 3.98 2.71
C ILE A 60 -0.47 4.91 2.32
N PHE A 61 -0.12 6.01 1.68
CA PHE A 61 -1.08 6.94 1.11
C PHE A 61 -0.80 7.13 -0.38
N VAL A 62 -1.85 7.02 -1.20
CA VAL A 62 -1.82 7.51 -2.58
C VAL A 62 -2.29 8.96 -2.57
N ARG A 63 -1.50 9.86 -3.14
CA ARG A 63 -1.77 11.31 -3.18
C ARG A 63 -1.88 11.78 -4.63
N ASN A 64 -2.92 12.55 -4.89
CA ASN A 64 -3.12 13.25 -6.15
C ASN A 64 -2.51 14.65 -6.07
N GLU A 65 -1.32 14.84 -6.61
CA GLU A 65 -0.64 16.15 -6.64
C GLU A 65 -1.07 17.02 -7.84
N ASN A 66 -2.03 16.57 -8.65
CA ASN A 66 -2.60 17.42 -9.69
C ASN A 66 -3.32 18.62 -9.05
N THR A 67 -3.14 19.81 -9.64
CA THR A 67 -3.73 21.06 -9.16
C THR A 67 -4.66 21.67 -10.21
N GLY A 68 -5.76 22.26 -9.74
CA GLY A 68 -6.71 23.00 -10.57
C GLY A 68 -8.10 22.34 -10.66
N GLU A 69 -9.05 23.10 -11.21
CA GLU A 69 -10.42 22.64 -11.40
C GLU A 69 -10.48 21.41 -12.33
N GLY A 70 -11.28 20.40 -11.99
CA GLY A 70 -11.38 19.16 -12.75
C GLY A 70 -10.17 18.22 -12.61
N SER A 71 -9.31 18.45 -11.62
CA SER A 71 -8.16 17.57 -11.31
C SER A 71 -8.45 16.59 -10.17
N ASP A 72 -9.72 16.36 -9.85
CA ASP A 72 -10.12 15.31 -8.92
C ASP A 72 -10.00 13.96 -9.62
N TRP A 73 -9.38 13.00 -8.95
CA TRP A 73 -9.24 11.65 -9.45
C TRP A 73 -10.41 10.82 -8.93
N GLU A 74 -11.44 10.66 -9.76
CA GLU A 74 -12.70 10.05 -9.35
C GLU A 74 -12.68 8.52 -9.45
N TYR A 75 -13.46 7.87 -8.58
CA TYR A 75 -13.71 6.42 -8.54
C TYR A 75 -12.45 5.55 -8.51
N VAL A 76 -11.44 5.95 -7.75
CA VAL A 76 -10.14 5.27 -7.69
C VAL A 76 -10.29 3.88 -7.07
N LYS A 77 -9.73 2.88 -7.75
CA LYS A 77 -9.60 1.52 -7.25
C LYS A 77 -8.14 1.10 -7.13
N ALA A 78 -7.83 0.30 -6.11
CA ALA A 78 -6.53 -0.34 -5.92
C ALA A 78 -6.62 -1.87 -6.06
N TRP A 79 -5.66 -2.49 -6.75
CA TRP A 79 -5.54 -3.95 -6.84
C TRP A 79 -4.10 -4.38 -6.98
N ILE A 80 -3.80 -5.62 -6.62
CA ILE A 80 -2.47 -6.24 -6.75
C ILE A 80 -2.30 -6.63 -8.22
N SER A 81 -1.55 -5.85 -8.99
CA SER A 81 -1.33 -6.09 -10.42
C SER A 81 -0.20 -7.08 -10.70
N GLN A 82 0.72 -7.23 -9.74
CA GLN A 82 1.75 -8.23 -9.77
C GLN A 82 1.94 -8.78 -8.36
N GLU A 83 1.81 -10.10 -8.22
CA GLU A 83 2.11 -10.78 -6.96
C GLU A 83 3.63 -10.94 -6.77
N THR A 84 3.99 -11.26 -5.53
CA THR A 84 5.34 -11.69 -5.17
C THR A 84 5.72 -12.95 -5.96
N PRO A 85 6.94 -13.02 -6.53
CA PRO A 85 7.45 -14.26 -7.10
C PRO A 85 7.80 -15.33 -6.04
N ALA A 86 7.89 -14.96 -4.75
CA ALA A 86 8.14 -15.90 -3.66
C ALA A 86 6.85 -16.67 -3.30
N THR A 87 6.89 -17.99 -3.42
CA THR A 87 5.71 -18.87 -3.21
C THR A 87 5.23 -18.93 -1.76
N ASN A 88 5.99 -18.37 -0.83
CA ASN A 88 5.67 -18.31 0.60
C ASN A 88 5.39 -16.88 1.08
N SER A 89 5.25 -15.93 0.18
CA SER A 89 4.96 -14.53 0.47
C SER A 89 3.64 -14.18 -0.22
N GLU A 90 2.71 -13.62 0.53
CA GLU A 90 1.38 -13.23 0.03
C GLU A 90 1.07 -11.80 0.45
N ILE A 91 0.52 -11.01 -0.48
CA ILE A 91 0.12 -9.62 -0.24
C ILE A 91 -1.39 -9.51 -0.16
N PHE A 92 -1.89 -8.77 0.81
CA PHE A 92 -3.30 -8.42 0.95
C PHE A 92 -3.43 -6.92 1.16
N ILE A 93 -4.56 -6.36 0.76
CA ILE A 93 -4.83 -4.93 0.89
C ILE A 93 -6.21 -4.65 1.48
N ALA A 94 -6.34 -3.52 2.16
CA ALA A 94 -7.60 -2.99 2.67
C ALA A 94 -7.59 -1.46 2.58
N SER A 95 -8.76 -0.84 2.41
CA SER A 95 -8.88 0.60 2.61
C SER A 95 -8.74 0.94 4.08
N GLY A 96 -8.26 2.15 4.38
CA GLY A 96 -8.15 2.65 5.75
C GLY A 96 -8.86 3.98 5.95
N THR A 97 -8.55 4.61 7.07
CA THR A 97 -8.87 6.00 7.41
C THR A 97 -7.59 6.79 7.61
N ASN A 98 -7.64 8.12 7.62
CA ASN A 98 -6.42 8.92 7.77
C ASN A 98 -5.74 8.69 9.11
N ASP A 99 -6.49 8.51 10.20
CA ASP A 99 -5.90 8.47 11.55
C ASP A 99 -5.74 7.05 12.13
N ASP A 100 -6.20 6.01 11.43
CA ASP A 100 -6.08 4.64 11.95
C ASP A 100 -4.62 4.21 12.12
N THR A 101 -4.45 3.29 13.06
CA THR A 101 -3.19 2.60 13.36
C THR A 101 -3.40 1.10 13.26
N LEU A 102 -2.31 0.33 13.30
CA LEU A 102 -2.36 -1.13 13.23
C LEU A 102 -3.22 -1.75 14.35
N ALA A 103 -3.27 -1.11 15.52
CA ALA A 103 -4.17 -1.50 16.61
C ALA A 103 -5.64 -1.63 16.16
N THR A 104 -6.07 -0.81 15.20
CA THR A 104 -7.42 -0.88 14.60
C THR A 104 -7.42 -1.66 13.29
N ALA A 105 -6.45 -1.41 12.41
CA ALA A 105 -6.40 -1.98 11.08
C ALA A 105 -6.21 -3.50 11.08
N SER A 106 -5.62 -4.08 12.12
CA SER A 106 -5.52 -5.53 12.30
C SER A 106 -6.87 -6.26 12.26
N GLY A 107 -7.97 -5.56 12.56
CA GLY A 107 -9.35 -6.08 12.46
C GLY A 107 -10.04 -5.84 11.12
N TYR A 108 -9.36 -5.24 10.12
CA TYR A 108 -9.94 -4.98 8.80
C TYR A 108 -10.04 -6.26 7.96
N ASP A 109 -10.97 -6.23 6.99
CA ASP A 109 -11.08 -7.28 5.97
C ASP A 109 -10.01 -7.05 4.90
N PHE A 110 -8.84 -7.65 5.09
CA PHE A 110 -7.76 -7.65 4.11
C PHE A 110 -8.06 -8.63 2.97
N GLN A 111 -8.11 -8.10 1.76
CA GLN A 111 -8.48 -8.83 0.56
C GLN A 111 -7.28 -9.03 -0.37
N HIS A 112 -7.38 -10.00 -1.28
CA HIS A 112 -6.36 -10.29 -2.29
C HIS A 112 -6.92 -10.08 -3.71
N PRO A 113 -7.25 -8.83 -4.11
CA PRO A 113 -7.78 -8.57 -5.43
C PRO A 113 -6.65 -8.52 -6.47
N LEU A 114 -6.67 -9.47 -7.41
CA LEU A 114 -5.68 -9.56 -8.50
C LEU A 114 -6.07 -8.77 -9.76
N VAL A 115 -7.27 -8.21 -9.79
CA VAL A 115 -7.80 -7.45 -10.93
C VAL A 115 -8.60 -6.25 -10.46
N LYS A 116 -8.62 -5.19 -11.28
CA LYS A 116 -9.38 -3.96 -11.03
C LYS A 116 -10.85 -4.20 -10.70
N ALA A 117 -11.49 -5.20 -11.33
CA ALA A 117 -12.90 -5.51 -11.11
C ALA A 117 -13.22 -5.86 -9.65
N SER A 118 -12.32 -6.57 -8.97
CA SER A 118 -12.41 -6.89 -7.53
C SER A 118 -11.62 -5.92 -6.64
N GLY A 119 -11.03 -4.88 -7.22
CA GLY A 119 -10.16 -3.94 -6.51
C GLY A 119 -10.89 -3.15 -5.42
N ILE A 120 -10.14 -2.79 -4.38
CA ILE A 120 -10.57 -1.98 -3.25
C ILE A 120 -10.94 -0.59 -3.74
N ASP A 121 -12.12 -0.11 -3.35
CA ASP A 121 -12.58 1.25 -3.66
C ASP A 121 -11.94 2.25 -2.68
N LEU A 122 -11.30 3.28 -3.23
CA LEU A 122 -10.70 4.40 -2.49
C LEU A 122 -11.50 5.70 -2.68
N GLY A 123 -12.57 5.67 -3.48
CA GLY A 123 -13.43 6.82 -3.75
C GLY A 123 -12.76 7.88 -4.62
N THR A 124 -13.11 9.14 -4.39
CA THR A 124 -12.53 10.27 -5.12
C THR A 124 -11.37 10.85 -4.35
N ILE A 125 -10.21 10.95 -5.00
CA ILE A 125 -9.04 11.63 -4.46
C ILE A 125 -9.01 13.03 -5.07
N SER A 126 -9.47 14.02 -4.30
CA SER A 126 -9.53 15.42 -4.77
C SER A 126 -8.16 15.93 -5.20
N SER A 127 -8.14 17.03 -5.96
CA SER A 127 -6.92 17.77 -6.24
C SER A 127 -6.16 18.08 -4.95
N SER A 128 -4.86 17.74 -4.90
CA SER A 128 -4.01 17.80 -3.69
C SER A 128 -4.46 16.91 -2.51
N GLY A 129 -5.48 16.08 -2.71
CA GLY A 129 -6.01 15.11 -1.75
C GLY A 129 -5.25 13.80 -1.76
N TYR A 130 -5.60 12.92 -0.83
CA TYR A 130 -4.97 11.61 -0.66
C TYR A 130 -5.95 10.58 -0.08
N ALA A 131 -5.66 9.30 -0.29
CA ALA A 131 -6.40 8.19 0.29
C ALA A 131 -5.44 7.16 0.92
N PRO A 132 -5.79 6.60 2.10
CA PRO A 132 -5.01 5.58 2.77
C PRO A 132 -5.25 4.19 2.16
N LEU A 133 -4.19 3.37 2.12
CA LEU A 133 -4.25 1.95 1.82
C LEU A 133 -3.40 1.19 2.83
N TRP A 134 -3.98 0.16 3.42
CA TRP A 134 -3.26 -0.82 4.24
C TRP A 134 -2.80 -1.97 3.37
N ILE A 135 -1.56 -2.40 3.59
CA ILE A 135 -0.95 -3.56 2.96
C ILE A 135 -0.55 -4.52 4.08
N ARG A 136 -0.93 -5.79 3.95
CA ARG A 136 -0.51 -6.89 4.82
C ARG A 136 0.32 -7.87 4.00
N ARG A 137 1.55 -8.12 4.42
CA ARG A 137 2.41 -9.17 3.89
C ARG A 137 2.36 -10.35 4.85
N VAL A 138 2.13 -11.55 4.31
CA VAL A 138 2.17 -12.80 5.08
C VAL A 138 3.28 -13.67 4.52
N ILE A 139 4.23 -14.03 5.39
CA ILE A 139 5.28 -15.00 5.09
C ILE A 139 4.90 -16.34 5.72
N SER A 140 4.65 -17.34 4.89
CA SER A 140 4.37 -18.70 5.33
C SER A 140 5.61 -19.35 5.94
N GLN A 141 5.39 -20.06 7.04
CA GLN A 141 6.45 -20.74 7.80
C GLN A 141 7.22 -21.75 6.94
N GLY A 142 8.55 -21.69 7.01
CA GLY A 142 9.46 -22.68 6.42
C GLY A 142 9.61 -22.59 4.91
N GLY A 143 9.00 -21.60 4.24
CA GLY A 143 9.20 -21.36 2.81
C GLY A 143 10.61 -20.90 2.48
N PRO A 144 11.13 -21.06 1.24
CA PRO A 144 12.49 -20.67 0.84
C PRO A 144 12.72 -19.15 0.86
N GLY A 145 13.95 -18.69 1.04
CA GLY A 145 14.28 -17.28 0.88
C GLY A 145 14.24 -16.91 -0.60
N TYR A 146 13.80 -15.69 -0.90
CA TYR A 146 13.73 -15.20 -2.27
C TYR A 146 14.43 -13.84 -2.37
N THR A 147 15.42 -13.74 -3.25
CA THR A 147 16.12 -12.47 -3.49
C THR A 147 15.33 -11.66 -4.52
N GLN A 148 15.25 -10.33 -4.34
CA GLN A 148 14.47 -9.45 -5.22
C GLN A 148 12.97 -9.80 -5.23
N ASP A 149 12.44 -10.17 -4.07
CA ASP A 149 10.99 -10.31 -3.92
C ASP A 149 10.32 -8.95 -4.14
N SER A 150 9.24 -8.92 -4.92
CA SER A 150 8.60 -7.67 -5.32
C SER A 150 7.14 -7.89 -5.69
N PHE A 151 6.31 -6.90 -5.43
CA PHE A 151 4.90 -6.88 -5.80
C PHE A 151 4.55 -5.51 -6.39
N GLU A 152 3.43 -5.44 -7.10
CA GLU A 152 2.90 -4.18 -7.63
C GLU A 152 1.44 -4.01 -7.25
N ILE A 153 1.10 -2.80 -6.79
CA ILE A 153 -0.28 -2.37 -6.59
C ILE A 153 -0.58 -1.29 -7.64
N SER A 154 -1.60 -1.54 -8.45
CA SER A 154 -2.09 -0.59 -9.44
C SER A 154 -3.26 0.22 -8.92
N PHE A 155 -3.34 1.46 -9.36
CA PHE A 155 -4.39 2.41 -9.00
C PHE A 155 -4.99 3.04 -10.26
N GLU A 156 -6.30 2.97 -10.44
CA GLU A 156 -6.97 3.51 -11.63
C GLU A 156 -8.43 3.90 -11.32
N SER A 157 -8.97 4.90 -12.01
CA SER A 157 -10.41 5.22 -11.97
C SER A 157 -11.22 4.03 -12.49
N SER A 158 -12.32 3.68 -11.83
CA SER A 158 -13.18 2.54 -12.16
C SER A 158 -13.74 2.57 -13.57
#